data_AF-A0A418WUY7-F1
#
_entry.id   AF-A0A418WUY7-F1
#
_cell.length_a   1.000
_cell.length_b   1.000
_cell.length_c   1.000
_cell.angle_alpha   90.00
_cell.angle_beta   90.00
_cell.angle_gamma   90.00
#
_symmetry.space_group_name_H-M   'P 1'
#
loop_
_entity.id
_entity.type
_entity.pdbx_description
1 polymer ?
#
loop_
_entity_poly.entity_id
_entity_poly.type
_entity_poly.pdbx_seq_one_letter_code
_entity_poly.pdbx_strand_id
1 'polypeptide(L)'
;MDKVSILDAFQAAHNKYFSLLLEHYPLFSKNGPHTEFGPPELCDFAIEVHSCAIALGPKARERLCYLGLDLLYPFDNPVDLYNWRVRVKKENIDHTTYASIAIRIDSELKRIRRVVALKGDAAYETVPTEEFLVSKERYKSIASPEEKREERDQSTPGGSPPTMHIDMVNIQYAADSQAVSKLEKLEKETTIGANFSSIITALRTLFGG
;
A
#
# COMPACT_ATOMS: atom_id res chain seq x y z
N MET A 1 12.01 -15.00 18.11
CA MET A 1 12.09 -13.54 17.93
C MET A 1 10.89 -12.93 18.65
N ASP A 2 11.08 -11.90 19.48
CA ASP A 2 9.94 -11.22 20.11
C ASP A 2 9.18 -10.34 19.10
N LYS A 3 7.91 -10.01 19.40
CA LYS A 3 7.06 -9.20 18.50
C LYS A 3 7.68 -7.83 18.16
N VAL A 4 8.46 -7.23 19.07
CA VAL A 4 9.09 -5.92 18.83
C VAL A 4 10.17 -6.04 17.76
N SER A 5 11.02 -7.06 17.88
CA SER A 5 12.06 -7.36 16.90
C SER A 5 11.47 -7.65 15.52
N ILE A 6 10.33 -8.36 15.44
CA ILE A 6 9.63 -8.60 14.18
C ILE A 6 9.09 -7.29 13.59
N LEU A 7 8.52 -6.40 14.42
CA LEU A 7 8.04 -5.08 13.97
C LEU A 7 9.18 -4.20 13.44
N ASP A 8 10.37 -4.30 14.03
CA ASP A 8 11.54 -3.54 13.60
C ASP A 8 12.13 -4.09 12.29
N ALA A 9 12.19 -5.41 12.13
CA ALA A 9 12.54 -6.06 10.87
C ALA A 9 11.55 -5.68 9.75
N PHE A 10 10.24 -5.77 10.04
CA PHE A 10 9.18 -5.34 9.12
C PHE A 10 9.40 -3.89 8.70
N GLN A 11 9.54 -2.98 9.66
CA GLN A 11 9.69 -1.55 9.39
C GLN A 11 10.93 -1.27 8.53
N ALA A 12 12.05 -1.91 8.84
CA ALA A 12 13.29 -1.74 8.07
C ALA A 12 13.12 -2.21 6.61
N ALA A 13 12.52 -3.37 6.38
CA ALA A 13 12.25 -3.88 5.04
C ALA A 13 11.22 -3.01 4.29
N HIS A 14 10.15 -2.59 4.98
CA HIS A 14 9.13 -1.69 4.45
C HIS A 14 9.72 -0.37 3.94
N ASN A 15 10.61 0.23 4.73
CA ASN A 15 11.27 1.49 4.40
C ASN A 15 12.20 1.35 3.19
N LYS A 16 13.03 0.30 3.18
CA LYS A 16 13.96 0.03 2.08
C LYS A 16 13.21 -0.26 0.78
N TYR A 17 12.19 -1.12 0.84
CA TYR A 17 11.32 -1.40 -0.29
C TYR A 17 10.71 -0.13 -0.87
N PHE A 18 10.08 0.68 -0.03
CA PHE A 18 9.33 1.83 -0.51
C PHE A 18 10.26 2.92 -1.08
N SER A 19 11.41 3.16 -0.46
CA SER A 19 12.43 4.05 -1.00
C SER A 19 12.87 3.61 -2.40
N LEU A 20 13.20 2.32 -2.54
CA LEU A 20 13.64 1.75 -3.82
C LEU A 20 12.52 1.72 -4.87
N LEU A 21 11.28 1.49 -4.44
CA LEU A 21 10.09 1.49 -5.29
C LEU A 21 9.87 2.87 -5.92
N LEU A 22 9.99 3.93 -5.12
CA LEU A 22 9.83 5.31 -5.62
C LEU A 22 10.96 5.72 -6.55
N GLU A 23 12.21 5.38 -6.21
CA GLU A 23 13.39 5.68 -7.04
C GLU A 23 13.28 5.03 -8.43
N HIS A 24 12.81 3.78 -8.48
CA HIS A 24 12.66 3.02 -9.72
C HIS A 24 11.22 2.90 -10.19
N TYR A 25 10.36 3.84 -9.79
CA TYR A 25 8.94 3.76 -10.09
C TYR A 25 8.73 3.76 -11.62
N PRO A 26 7.83 2.92 -12.16
CA PRO A 26 7.75 2.68 -13.60
C PRO A 26 7.44 3.93 -14.45
N LEU A 27 6.79 4.94 -13.87
CA LEU A 27 6.46 6.19 -14.56
C LEU A 27 7.58 7.24 -14.50
N PHE A 28 8.57 7.08 -13.60
CA PHE A 28 9.67 8.03 -13.44
C PHE A 28 10.96 7.57 -14.12
N SER A 29 11.18 6.26 -14.17
CA SER A 29 12.41 5.68 -14.71
C SER A 29 12.57 5.98 -16.20
N LYS A 30 13.54 6.83 -16.54
CA LYS A 30 14.10 6.97 -17.88
C LYS A 30 15.29 6.01 -18.00
N ASN A 31 15.42 5.37 -19.17
CA ASN A 31 16.47 4.44 -19.60
C ASN A 31 17.63 4.20 -18.61
N GLY A 32 17.72 2.98 -18.06
CA GLY A 32 18.76 2.50 -17.15
C GLY A 32 18.83 0.96 -17.07
N PRO A 33 19.73 0.38 -16.24
CA PRO A 33 19.93 -1.07 -16.17
C PRO A 33 18.69 -1.83 -15.66
N HIS A 34 17.81 -1.16 -14.91
CA HIS A 34 16.59 -1.73 -14.32
C HIS A 34 15.30 -1.36 -15.07
N THR A 35 15.41 -0.93 -16.34
CA THR A 35 14.26 -0.37 -17.07
C THR A 35 13.10 -1.36 -17.20
N GLU A 36 13.41 -2.61 -17.51
CA GLU A 36 12.43 -3.67 -17.76
C GLU A 36 12.00 -4.35 -16.46
N PHE A 37 12.94 -4.98 -15.75
CA PHE A 37 12.64 -5.81 -14.58
C PHE A 37 12.67 -5.07 -13.24
N GLY A 38 13.14 -3.82 -13.18
CA GLY A 38 13.36 -3.17 -11.88
C GLY A 38 14.55 -3.77 -11.09
N PRO A 39 14.82 -3.24 -9.89
CA PRO A 39 15.79 -3.84 -8.97
C PRO A 39 15.28 -5.15 -8.38
N PRO A 40 16.05 -6.26 -8.41
CA PRO A 40 15.64 -7.53 -7.82
C PRO A 40 15.43 -7.46 -6.31
N GLU A 41 16.11 -6.54 -5.61
CA GLU A 41 16.00 -6.33 -4.17
C GLU A 41 14.57 -5.95 -3.73
N LEU A 42 13.75 -5.42 -4.64
CA LEU A 42 12.32 -5.21 -4.37
C LEU A 42 11.60 -6.52 -4.02
N CYS A 43 11.97 -7.63 -4.67
CA CYS A 43 11.41 -8.95 -4.38
C CYS A 43 11.85 -9.43 -3.00
N ASP A 44 13.14 -9.30 -2.69
CA ASP A 44 13.69 -9.70 -1.38
C ASP A 44 13.01 -8.96 -0.23
N PHE A 45 12.83 -7.63 -0.36
CA PHE A 45 12.14 -6.86 0.67
C PHE A 45 10.64 -7.18 0.73
N ALA A 46 10.00 -7.53 -0.39
CA ALA A 46 8.60 -7.96 -0.37
C ALA A 46 8.45 -9.29 0.40
N ILE A 47 9.33 -10.27 0.14
CA ILE A 47 9.37 -11.54 0.87
C ILE A 47 9.60 -11.30 2.36
N GLU A 48 10.53 -10.43 2.73
CA GLU A 48 10.83 -10.11 4.13
C GLU A 48 9.61 -9.47 4.83
N VAL A 49 8.93 -8.53 4.17
CA VAL A 49 7.71 -7.89 4.69
C VAL A 49 6.59 -8.90 4.87
N HIS A 50 6.33 -9.76 3.88
CA HIS A 50 5.30 -10.79 3.98
C HIS A 50 5.63 -11.82 5.08
N SER A 51 6.90 -12.19 5.22
CA SER A 51 7.39 -13.09 6.27
C SER A 51 7.19 -12.48 7.66
N CYS A 52 7.52 -11.20 7.83
CA CYS A 52 7.26 -10.49 9.08
C CYS A 52 5.75 -10.38 9.37
N ALA A 53 4.92 -10.08 8.35
CA ALA A 53 3.46 -10.03 8.51
C ALA A 53 2.90 -11.35 9.02
N ILE A 54 3.37 -12.48 8.48
CA ILE A 54 3.00 -13.83 8.94
C ILE A 54 3.45 -14.05 10.39
N ALA A 55 4.69 -13.67 10.72
CA ALA A 55 5.27 -13.86 12.04
C ALA A 55 4.62 -13.01 13.14
N LEU A 56 4.01 -11.86 12.79
CA LEU A 56 3.25 -11.03 13.74
C LEU A 56 1.94 -11.67 14.21
N GLY A 57 1.44 -12.66 13.47
CA GLY A 57 0.22 -13.39 13.79
C GLY A 57 -0.91 -13.14 12.77
N PRO A 58 -1.93 -14.02 12.77
CA PRO A 58 -2.97 -14.02 11.76
C PRO A 58 -3.79 -12.72 11.74
N LYS A 59 -4.12 -12.14 12.90
CA LYS A 59 -4.88 -10.89 12.97
C LYS A 59 -4.09 -9.70 12.42
N ALA A 60 -2.81 -9.59 12.78
CA ALA A 60 -1.94 -8.55 12.23
C ALA A 60 -1.83 -8.65 10.70
N ARG A 61 -1.64 -9.86 10.17
CA ARG A 61 -1.61 -10.11 8.73
C ARG A 61 -2.95 -9.74 8.06
N GLU A 62 -4.07 -10.20 8.62
CA GLU A 62 -5.41 -9.87 8.13
C GLU A 62 -5.60 -8.35 8.06
N ARG A 63 -5.21 -7.64 9.12
CA ARG A 63 -5.29 -6.19 9.23
C ARG A 63 -4.43 -5.46 8.20
N LEU A 64 -3.18 -5.90 8.02
CA LEU A 64 -2.27 -5.33 7.03
C LEU A 64 -2.82 -5.56 5.60
N CYS A 65 -3.33 -6.74 5.30
CA CYS A 65 -4.01 -7.03 4.03
C CYS A 65 -5.26 -6.16 3.85
N TYR A 66 -6.05 -5.91 4.91
CA TYR A 66 -7.18 -5.00 4.86
C TYR A 66 -6.77 -3.55 4.58
N LEU A 67 -5.54 -3.16 4.96
CA LEU A 67 -4.97 -1.83 4.69
C LEU A 67 -4.32 -1.69 3.31
N GLY A 68 -4.06 -2.80 2.60
CA GLY A 68 -3.48 -2.79 1.26
C GLY A 68 -2.08 -3.39 1.14
N LEU A 69 -1.63 -4.19 2.11
CA LEU A 69 -0.34 -4.90 2.02
C LEU A 69 -0.18 -5.66 0.70
N ASP A 70 -1.20 -6.40 0.29
CA ASP A 70 -1.25 -7.15 -0.97
C ASP A 70 -1.20 -6.25 -2.21
N LEU A 71 -1.71 -5.01 -2.11
CA LEU A 71 -1.63 -4.05 -3.22
C LEU A 71 -0.25 -3.41 -3.31
N LEU A 72 0.39 -3.11 -2.17
CA LEU A 72 1.72 -2.48 -2.12
C LEU A 72 2.86 -3.45 -2.43
N TYR A 73 2.69 -4.73 -2.10
CA TYR A 73 3.65 -5.81 -2.34
C TYR A 73 3.07 -6.90 -3.25
N PRO A 74 2.78 -6.57 -4.53
CA PRO A 74 2.04 -7.46 -5.43
C PRO A 74 2.91 -8.52 -6.11
N PHE A 75 4.21 -8.57 -5.80
CA PHE A 75 5.17 -9.51 -6.38
C PHE A 75 6.20 -9.93 -5.34
N ASP A 76 6.75 -11.12 -5.51
CA ASP A 76 7.87 -11.67 -4.72
C ASP A 76 8.95 -12.31 -5.61
N ASN A 77 8.81 -12.18 -6.93
CA ASN A 77 9.74 -12.72 -7.91
C ASN A 77 9.86 -11.81 -9.15
N PRO A 78 10.94 -11.95 -9.94
CA PRO A 78 11.19 -11.04 -11.07
C PRO A 78 10.14 -11.07 -12.18
N VAL A 79 9.44 -12.19 -12.39
CA VAL A 79 8.42 -12.31 -13.44
C VAL A 79 7.20 -11.48 -13.06
N ASP A 80 6.74 -11.60 -11.82
CA ASP A 80 5.60 -10.83 -11.33
C ASP A 80 5.94 -9.34 -11.20
N LEU A 81 7.18 -9.02 -10.83
CA LEU A 81 7.69 -7.65 -10.85
C LEU A 81 7.63 -7.05 -12.26
N TYR A 82 8.06 -7.78 -13.29
CA TYR A 82 7.94 -7.34 -14.68
C TYR A 82 6.48 -7.09 -15.07
N ASN A 83 5.59 -8.05 -14.79
CA ASN A 83 4.16 -7.94 -15.09
C ASN A 83 3.51 -6.73 -14.41
N TRP A 84 3.83 -6.52 -13.13
CA TRP A 84 3.37 -5.35 -12.37
C TRP A 84 3.87 -4.04 -13.01
N ARG A 85 5.14 -3.94 -13.40
CA ARG A 85 5.70 -2.74 -14.04
C ARG A 85 5.00 -2.44 -15.36
N VAL A 86 4.75 -3.46 -16.19
CA VAL A 86 4.00 -3.33 -17.45
C VAL A 86 2.60 -2.80 -17.18
N ARG A 87 1.90 -3.33 -16.16
CA ARG A 87 0.56 -2.86 -15.78
C ARG A 87 0.56 -1.41 -15.35
N VAL A 88 1.45 -1.02 -14.43
CA VAL A 88 1.55 0.36 -13.93
C VAL A 88 1.75 1.36 -15.07
N LYS A 89 2.61 1.03 -16.04
CA LYS A 89 2.81 1.87 -17.23
C LYS A 89 1.58 1.92 -18.12
N LYS A 90 0.96 0.76 -18.41
CA LYS A 90 -0.22 0.64 -19.28
C LYS A 90 -1.43 1.40 -18.73
N GLU A 91 -1.65 1.31 -17.43
CA GLU A 91 -2.81 1.89 -16.73
C GLU A 91 -2.51 3.29 -16.16
N ASN A 92 -1.28 3.77 -16.31
CA ASN A 92 -0.81 5.05 -15.78
C ASN A 92 -1.13 5.22 -14.27
N ILE A 93 -0.82 4.18 -13.49
CA ILE A 93 -1.08 4.17 -12.05
C ILE A 93 -0.08 5.08 -11.34
N ASP A 94 -0.59 6.10 -10.65
CA ASP A 94 0.23 7.09 -9.96
C ASP A 94 0.84 6.55 -8.66
N HIS A 95 2.08 6.95 -8.35
CA HIS A 95 2.83 6.48 -7.18
C HIS A 95 2.16 6.88 -5.86
N THR A 96 1.36 7.95 -5.86
CA THR A 96 0.68 8.45 -4.66
C THR A 96 -0.25 7.42 -4.03
N THR A 97 -0.78 6.47 -4.82
CA THR A 97 -1.59 5.37 -4.28
C THR A 97 -0.76 4.45 -3.40
N TYR A 98 0.40 4.03 -3.90
CA TYR A 98 1.34 3.19 -3.17
C TYR A 98 1.88 3.93 -1.94
N ALA A 99 2.13 5.24 -2.07
CA ALA A 99 2.52 6.09 -0.95
C ALA A 99 1.46 6.16 0.15
N SER A 100 0.19 6.35 -0.21
CA SER A 100 -0.92 6.38 0.75
C SER A 100 -1.06 5.04 1.50
N ILE A 101 -0.93 3.92 0.80
CA ILE A 101 -0.93 2.57 1.41
C ILE A 101 0.28 2.38 2.34
N ALA A 102 1.46 2.82 1.92
CA ALA A 102 2.68 2.71 2.74
C ALA A 102 2.55 3.50 4.06
N ILE A 103 2.05 4.74 4.01
CA ILE A 103 1.79 5.55 5.21
C ILE A 103 0.79 4.86 6.16
N ARG A 104 -0.21 4.16 5.62
CA ARG A 104 -1.20 3.42 6.42
C ARG A 104 -0.58 2.22 7.11
N ILE A 105 0.26 1.46 6.40
CA ILE A 105 0.99 0.33 6.98
C ILE A 105 1.92 0.82 8.09
N ASP A 106 2.68 1.90 7.88
CA ASP A 106 3.52 2.52 8.92
C ASP A 106 2.73 2.90 10.17
N SER A 107 1.54 3.50 9.97
CA SER A 107 0.63 3.86 11.06
C SER A 107 0.12 2.63 11.82
N GLU A 108 -0.12 1.52 11.14
CA GLU A 108 -0.53 0.26 11.76
C GLU A 108 0.62 -0.40 12.53
N LEU A 109 1.84 -0.41 12.00
CA LEU A 109 3.01 -0.89 12.75
C LEU A 109 3.20 -0.09 14.04
N LYS A 110 3.02 1.23 14.00
CA LYS A 110 3.03 2.09 15.19
C LYS A 110 1.91 1.73 16.17
N ARG A 111 0.70 1.41 15.68
CA ARG A 111 -0.42 0.95 16.51
C ARG A 111 -0.08 -0.37 17.22
N ILE A 112 0.42 -1.36 16.48
CA ILE A 112 0.79 -2.66 17.04
C ILE A 112 1.88 -2.49 18.11
N ARG A 113 2.92 -1.66 17.85
CA ARG A 113 3.94 -1.33 18.86
C ARG A 113 3.33 -0.76 20.14
N ARG A 114 2.36 0.14 20.03
CA ARG A 114 1.67 0.74 21.19
C ARG A 114 0.84 -0.28 21.96
N VAL A 115 0.11 -1.15 21.27
CA VAL A 115 -0.64 -2.25 21.88
C VAL A 115 0.30 -3.18 22.65
N VAL A 116 1.41 -3.60 22.03
CA VAL A 116 2.41 -4.48 22.66
C VAL A 116 3.00 -3.81 23.92
N ALA A 117 3.34 -2.52 23.84
CA ALA A 117 3.84 -1.77 24.99
C ALA A 117 2.83 -1.68 26.14
N LEU A 118 1.53 -1.66 25.83
CA LEU A 118 0.44 -1.68 26.81
C LEU A 118 0.06 -3.09 27.27
N LYS A 119 0.78 -4.14 26.83
CA LYS A 119 0.46 -5.55 27.05
C LYS A 119 -0.95 -5.93 26.57
N GLY A 120 -1.48 -5.21 25.58
CA GLY A 120 -2.81 -5.41 25.01
C GLY A 120 -2.87 -6.42 23.88
N ASP A 121 -1.85 -7.28 23.72
CA ASP A 121 -1.70 -8.15 22.57
C ASP A 121 -2.91 -9.08 22.37
N ALA A 122 -3.38 -9.69 23.46
CA ALA A 122 -4.59 -10.52 23.43
C ALA A 122 -5.83 -9.75 23.00
N ALA A 123 -5.96 -8.47 23.38
CA ALA A 123 -7.09 -7.65 22.98
C ALA A 123 -7.03 -7.33 21.48
N TYR A 124 -5.85 -7.02 20.94
CA TYR A 124 -5.67 -6.76 19.51
C TYR A 124 -6.08 -7.95 18.64
N GLU A 125 -5.72 -9.18 19.04
CA GLU A 125 -6.10 -10.40 18.32
C GLU A 125 -7.63 -10.60 18.25
N THR A 126 -8.39 -10.04 19.19
CA THR A 126 -9.86 -10.18 19.26
C THR A 126 -10.64 -9.09 18.52
N VAL A 127 -9.98 -8.01 18.07
CA VAL A 127 -10.69 -6.91 17.39
C VAL A 127 -11.17 -7.38 16.01
N PRO A 128 -12.48 -7.30 15.72
CA PRO A 128 -13.02 -7.55 14.38
C PRO A 128 -12.42 -6.58 13.36
N THR A 129 -12.16 -7.07 12.14
CA THR A 129 -11.50 -6.26 11.11
C THR A 129 -12.36 -5.07 10.67
N GLU A 130 -13.68 -5.20 10.80
CA GLU A 130 -14.71 -4.20 10.48
C GLU A 130 -14.74 -3.03 11.47
N GLU A 131 -14.28 -3.23 12.72
CA GLU A 131 -14.22 -2.17 13.73
C GLU A 131 -13.13 -1.14 13.44
N PHE A 132 -12.21 -1.47 12.54
CA PHE A 132 -11.18 -0.55 12.15
C PHE A 132 -11.63 0.35 10.98
N LEU A 133 -11.58 1.66 11.22
CA LEU A 133 -12.11 2.73 10.36
C LEU A 133 -11.53 2.83 8.93
N VAL A 134 -10.44 2.13 8.61
CA VAL A 134 -9.67 2.36 7.38
C VAL A 134 -9.44 1.06 6.61
N SER A 135 -10.01 0.95 5.40
CA SER A 135 -9.82 -0.18 4.47
C SER A 135 -9.14 0.19 3.15
N LYS A 136 -8.61 -0.81 2.45
CA LYS A 136 -8.11 -0.72 1.06
C LYS A 136 -9.22 -0.68 0.01
N GLU A 137 -10.48 -0.90 0.38
CA GLU A 137 -11.59 -0.99 -0.59
C GLU A 137 -11.78 0.29 -1.41
N ARG A 138 -11.27 1.42 -0.92
CA ARG A 138 -11.23 2.68 -1.68
C ARG A 138 -10.27 2.67 -2.89
N TYR A 139 -9.43 1.64 -3.03
CA TYR A 139 -8.49 1.44 -4.14
C TYR A 139 -8.93 0.33 -5.11
N LYS A 140 -10.22 -0.09 -5.07
CA LYS A 140 -10.76 -1.21 -5.86
C LYS A 140 -10.48 -1.13 -7.38
N SER A 141 -10.14 0.03 -7.94
CA SER A 141 -9.71 0.17 -9.34
C SER A 141 -8.36 -0.49 -9.68
N ILE A 142 -7.48 -0.68 -8.70
CA ILE A 142 -6.15 -1.30 -8.88
C ILE A 142 -6.20 -2.84 -8.72
N ALA A 143 -7.31 -3.36 -8.19
CA ALA A 143 -7.41 -4.71 -7.66
C ALA A 143 -8.07 -5.75 -8.60
N SER A 144 -8.32 -5.47 -9.89
CA SER A 144 -9.08 -6.41 -10.73
C SER A 144 -8.44 -6.75 -12.08
N PRO A 145 -7.88 -7.96 -12.22
CA PRO A 145 -7.95 -8.75 -13.43
C PRO A 145 -9.14 -9.73 -13.34
N GLU A 146 -10.10 -9.61 -14.26
CA GLU A 146 -11.06 -10.66 -14.65
C GLU A 146 -12.03 -11.24 -13.58
N GLU A 147 -13.10 -10.52 -13.24
CA GLU A 147 -14.35 -11.12 -12.72
C GLU A 147 -15.61 -10.45 -13.31
N LYS A 148 -15.61 -10.21 -14.63
CA LYS A 148 -16.82 -9.82 -15.38
C LYS A 148 -16.91 -10.59 -16.71
N ARG A 149 -16.94 -11.91 -16.62
CA ARG A 149 -17.54 -12.74 -17.68
C ARG A 149 -18.53 -13.67 -16.99
N GLU A 150 -19.73 -13.71 -17.57
CA GLU A 150 -20.94 -14.41 -17.09
C GLU A 150 -21.59 -13.61 -15.96
N GLU A 151 -22.68 -12.87 -16.16
CA GLU A 151 -23.96 -13.29 -16.73
C GLU A 151 -24.57 -12.17 -17.61
N ARG A 152 -24.60 -12.38 -18.93
CA ARG A 152 -25.66 -11.85 -19.78
C ARG A 152 -26.50 -13.05 -20.20
N ASP A 153 -27.67 -13.18 -19.59
CA ASP A 153 -28.95 -13.39 -20.29
C ASP A 153 -29.97 -13.96 -19.30
N GLN A 154 -30.85 -13.10 -18.79
CA GLN A 154 -32.29 -13.36 -18.71
C GLN A 154 -33.05 -12.09 -18.28
N SER A 155 -33.88 -11.59 -19.20
CA SER A 155 -35.02 -10.69 -19.05
C SER A 155 -35.92 -11.04 -17.85
N THR A 156 -36.51 -10.15 -17.03
CA THR A 156 -37.59 -9.15 -17.28
C THR A 156 -37.82 -8.30 -15.96
N PRO A 157 -38.81 -7.36 -15.83
CA PRO A 157 -38.58 -6.06 -15.18
C PRO A 157 -39.25 -5.88 -13.81
N GLY A 158 -38.59 -5.21 -12.87
CA GLY A 158 -39.18 -4.84 -11.58
C GLY A 158 -38.38 -3.73 -10.92
N GLY A 159 -39.04 -2.60 -10.66
CA GLY A 159 -38.40 -1.33 -10.29
C GLY A 159 -37.61 -1.34 -8.98
N SER A 160 -36.53 -0.57 -8.97
CA SER A 160 -35.89 0.05 -7.81
C SER A 160 -34.96 1.19 -8.31
N PRO A 161 -34.75 2.25 -7.51
CA PRO A 161 -34.24 3.55 -7.99
C PRO A 161 -32.79 3.47 -8.45
N PRO A 162 -32.32 4.42 -9.29
CA PRO A 162 -30.95 4.40 -9.78
C PRO A 162 -30.01 4.65 -8.60
N THR A 163 -29.36 3.60 -8.11
CA THR A 163 -28.27 3.73 -7.16
C THR A 163 -27.10 4.35 -7.91
N MET A 164 -26.85 5.63 -7.66
CA MET A 164 -25.68 6.35 -8.13
C MET A 164 -24.42 5.66 -7.59
N HIS A 165 -23.85 4.73 -8.36
CA HIS A 165 -22.65 3.99 -7.97
C HIS A 165 -21.38 4.43 -8.70
N ILE A 166 -21.42 5.57 -9.39
CA ILE A 166 -20.28 6.11 -10.14
C ILE A 166 -20.05 7.53 -9.62
N ASP A 167 -19.20 7.69 -8.60
CA ASP A 167 -18.38 8.89 -8.35
C ASP A 167 -17.62 8.84 -7.01
N MET A 168 -18.14 8.15 -6.00
CA MET A 168 -17.56 8.22 -4.64
C MET A 168 -16.15 7.61 -4.53
N VAL A 169 -15.86 6.55 -5.29
CA VAL A 169 -14.56 5.87 -5.28
C VAL A 169 -13.47 6.72 -5.97
N ASN A 170 -13.85 7.44 -7.03
CA ASN A 170 -12.92 8.30 -7.78
C ASN A 170 -12.56 9.56 -6.98
N ILE A 171 -13.51 10.09 -6.20
CA ILE A 171 -13.30 11.22 -5.29
C ILE A 171 -12.28 10.88 -4.19
N GLN A 172 -12.36 9.68 -3.61
CA GLN A 172 -11.46 9.29 -2.52
C GLN A 172 -10.00 9.07 -3.00
N TYR A 173 -9.83 8.48 -4.19
CA TYR A 173 -8.52 8.33 -4.83
C TYR A 173 -7.88 9.70 -5.12
N ALA A 174 -8.64 10.62 -5.71
CA ALA A 174 -8.17 11.97 -6.00
C ALA A 174 -7.81 12.73 -4.71
N ALA A 175 -8.56 12.53 -3.62
CA ALA A 175 -8.27 13.14 -2.32
C ALA A 175 -6.98 12.61 -1.69
N ASP A 176 -6.73 11.29 -1.77
CA ASP A 176 -5.49 10.68 -1.27
C ASP A 176 -4.28 11.11 -2.10
N SER A 177 -4.40 11.12 -3.44
CA SER A 177 -3.34 11.65 -4.32
C SER A 177 -3.04 13.11 -4.01
N GLN A 178 -4.08 13.95 -3.86
CA GLN A 178 -3.91 15.35 -3.44
C GLN A 178 -3.29 15.47 -2.05
N ALA A 179 -3.64 14.60 -1.10
CA ALA A 179 -3.06 14.62 0.23
C ALA A 179 -1.57 14.26 0.19
N VAL A 180 -1.19 13.23 -0.57
CA VAL A 180 0.23 12.86 -0.77
C VAL A 180 0.97 13.98 -1.49
N SER A 181 0.44 14.56 -2.57
CA SER A 181 1.07 15.70 -3.25
C SER A 181 1.20 16.95 -2.36
N LYS A 182 0.22 17.19 -1.48
CA LYS A 182 0.31 18.28 -0.48
C LYS A 182 1.33 17.97 0.60
N LEU A 183 1.47 16.71 1.02
CA LEU A 183 2.53 16.27 1.94
C LEU A 183 3.90 16.45 1.28
N GLU A 184 4.07 16.03 0.03
CA GLU A 184 5.29 16.28 -0.76
C GLU A 184 5.63 17.77 -0.80
N LYS A 185 4.65 18.64 -1.09
CA LYS A 185 4.83 20.10 -1.11
C LYS A 185 5.18 20.67 0.27
N LEU A 186 4.48 20.25 1.31
CA LEU A 186 4.73 20.71 2.68
C LEU A 186 6.12 20.32 3.18
N GLU A 187 6.64 19.16 2.77
CA GLU A 187 7.99 18.71 3.06
C GLU A 187 9.08 19.45 2.25
N LYS A 188 8.77 19.92 1.03
CA LYS A 188 9.68 20.84 0.30
C LYS A 188 9.80 22.18 1.03
N GLU A 189 8.72 22.65 1.63
CA GLU A 189 8.62 23.98 2.22
C GLU A 189 8.99 24.00 3.72
N THR A 190 9.08 22.86 4.41
CA THR A 190 9.30 22.79 5.86
C THR A 190 10.26 21.67 6.31
N THR A 191 10.97 21.87 7.43
CA THR A 191 11.82 20.85 8.09
C THR A 191 11.03 19.97 9.10
N ILE A 192 9.70 19.88 8.94
CA ILE A 192 8.80 19.28 9.96
C ILE A 192 8.76 17.74 9.89
N GLY A 193 9.25 17.13 8.80
CA GLY A 193 9.23 15.69 8.57
C GLY A 193 10.02 14.80 9.54
N ALA A 194 10.82 15.37 10.46
CA ALA A 194 11.66 14.58 11.38
C ALA A 194 10.88 13.65 12.33
N ASN A 195 9.57 13.88 12.49
CA ASN A 195 8.68 13.04 13.33
C ASN A 195 7.72 12.16 12.52
N PHE A 196 7.75 12.24 11.18
CA PHE A 196 6.86 11.48 10.31
C PHE A 196 7.57 10.24 9.76
N SER A 197 6.79 9.29 9.23
CA SER A 197 7.29 8.03 8.68
C SER A 197 8.49 8.25 7.75
N SER A 198 9.46 7.35 7.81
CA SER A 198 10.51 7.12 6.80
C SER A 198 10.01 7.16 5.35
N ILE A 199 8.75 6.78 5.12
CA ILE A 199 8.05 6.88 3.83
C ILE A 199 7.92 8.33 3.37
N ILE A 200 7.61 9.26 4.28
CA ILE A 200 7.54 10.71 4.01
C ILE A 200 8.93 11.27 3.74
N THR A 201 9.95 10.79 4.47
CA THR A 201 11.34 11.16 4.19
C THR A 201 11.78 10.70 2.79
N ALA A 202 11.44 9.48 2.38
CA ALA A 202 11.75 8.98 1.04
C ALA A 202 11.08 9.81 -0.06
N LEU A 203 9.82 10.20 0.12
CA LEU A 203 9.12 11.13 -0.77
C LEU A 203 9.85 12.48 -0.87
N ARG A 204 10.30 13.03 0.28
CA ARG A 204 11.06 14.28 0.31
C ARG A 204 12.38 14.19 -0.46
N THR A 205 13.18 13.14 -0.22
CA THR A 205 14.50 13.00 -0.85
C THR A 205 14.43 12.88 -2.36
N LEU A 206 13.43 12.15 -2.88
CA LEU A 206 13.31 11.87 -4.31
C LEU A 206 12.63 13.00 -5.09
N PHE A 207 11.72 13.75 -4.46
CA PHE A 207 10.95 14.79 -5.14
C PHE A 207 11.31 16.21 -4.72
N GLY A 208 12.06 16.42 -3.64
CA GLY A 208 12.44 17.72 -3.09
C GLY A 208 13.76 18.31 -3.59
N GLY A 209 14.34 17.74 -4.65
CA GLY A 209 15.44 18.35 -5.42
C GLY A 209 14.97 19.46 -6.35
#